data_AF-A0A815XZV5-F1
#
_entry.id   AF-A0A815XZV5-F1
#
_cell.length_a   1.000
_cell.length_b   1.000
_cell.length_c   1.000
_cell.angle_alpha   90.00
_cell.angle_beta   90.00
_cell.angle_gamma   90.00
#
_symmetry.space_group_name_H-M   'P 1'
#
loop_
_entity.id
_entity.type
_entity.pdbx_description
1 polymer ?
#
loop_
_entity_poly.entity_id
_entity_poly.type
_entity_poly.pdbx_seq_one_letter_code
_entity_poly.pdbx_strand_id
1 'polypeptide(L)'
;RVLITIQLIDINDNSPVIDTPSSVYISNKLLETNISKIILITKIIANDYDSEKNGNLTYKIIDGNQNNYFQINLYNGTITANTTNLPEGYHRLTINVCDQGEYIEKCSIIILNIKIGEYIEKLYYSEEIFPNKQLIEDENILTNEIFFLIIIISSIFTLVFSITMGILCAVFCKQKRYHHSHRSSLKTQCELLQSTDADKLLSTTNTNTFSSTSKVS
;
A
#
# COMPACT_ATOMS: atom_id res chain seq x y z
N ARG A 1 -24.35 32.49 5.73
CA ARG A 1 -23.29 31.47 5.60
C ARG A 1 -21.97 32.16 5.92
N VAL A 2 -21.16 31.59 6.81
CA VAL A 2 -19.81 32.06 7.11
C VAL A 2 -18.85 30.99 6.59
N LEU A 3 -17.80 31.42 5.89
CA LEU A 3 -16.72 30.55 5.46
C LEU A 3 -15.61 30.59 6.51
N ILE A 4 -15.19 29.42 6.94
CA ILE A 4 -14.03 29.25 7.82
C ILE A 4 -12.96 28.56 6.98
N THR A 5 -11.80 29.21 6.86
CA THR A 5 -10.61 28.64 6.23
C THR A 5 -9.67 28.19 7.34
N ILE A 6 -9.32 26.91 7.34
CA ILE A 6 -8.30 26.34 8.22
C ILE A 6 -7.07 26.08 7.35
N GLN A 7 -5.91 26.57 7.79
CA GLN A 7 -4.63 26.32 7.14
C GLN A 7 -3.75 25.50 8.09
N LEU A 8 -3.19 24.41 7.55
CA LEU A 8 -2.15 23.64 8.23
C LEU A 8 -0.79 24.22 7.83
N ILE A 9 0.09 24.38 8.80
CA ILE A 9 1.44 24.91 8.62
C ILE A 9 2.41 23.79 8.97
N ASP A 10 3.41 23.61 8.13
CA ASP A 10 4.48 22.63 8.32
C ASP A 10 5.45 23.09 9.41
N ILE A 11 5.88 22.16 10.25
CA ILE A 11 6.90 22.36 11.28
C ILE A 11 7.97 21.30 11.04
N ASN A 12 9.25 21.65 11.16
CA ASN A 12 10.37 20.72 10.98
C ASN A 12 10.39 19.65 12.09
N ASP A 13 9.52 18.65 12.01
CA ASP A 13 9.28 17.62 13.01
C ASP A 13 9.82 16.23 12.60
N ASN A 14 10.24 16.05 11.35
CA ASN A 14 10.90 14.86 10.83
C ASN A 14 12.42 15.06 10.67
N SER A 15 13.18 13.97 10.64
CA SER A 15 14.62 14.02 10.37
C SER A 15 14.91 13.24 9.09
N PRO A 16 15.98 13.57 8.35
CA PRO A 16 16.28 12.87 7.12
C PRO A 16 16.48 11.36 7.36
N VAL A 17 15.79 10.51 6.61
CA VAL A 17 15.94 9.06 6.63
C VAL A 17 16.84 8.66 5.46
N ILE A 18 17.97 8.00 5.77
CA ILE A 18 18.94 7.57 4.75
C ILE A 18 18.66 6.11 4.40
N ASP A 19 18.34 5.84 3.14
CA ASP A 19 17.99 4.50 2.66
C ASP A 19 19.24 3.71 2.26
N THR A 20 20.06 4.25 1.36
CA THR A 20 21.21 3.54 0.77
C THR A 20 22.24 4.50 0.14
N PRO A 21 23.46 4.04 -0.18
CA PRO A 21 24.11 2.82 0.28
C PRO A 21 25.08 3.08 1.46
N SER A 22 25.33 2.06 2.28
CA SER A 22 26.37 2.08 3.34
C SER A 22 27.72 1.48 2.89
N SER A 23 27.73 0.77 1.75
CA SER A 23 28.96 0.22 1.17
C SER A 23 28.89 0.18 -0.35
N VAL A 24 30.02 0.45 -1.01
CA VAL A 24 30.16 0.36 -2.46
C VAL A 24 31.52 -0.24 -2.85
N TYR A 25 31.53 -0.89 -4.01
CA TYR A 25 32.71 -1.50 -4.59
C TYR A 25 33.03 -0.83 -5.93
N ILE A 26 34.29 -0.48 -6.16
CA ILE A 26 34.78 0.13 -7.39
C ILE A 26 35.95 -0.69 -7.94
N SER A 27 35.82 -1.14 -9.19
CA SER A 27 36.91 -1.86 -9.88
C SER A 27 38.05 -0.92 -10.23
N ASN A 28 39.29 -1.29 -9.96
CA ASN A 28 40.49 -0.53 -10.36
C ASN A 28 40.59 -0.34 -11.88
N LYS A 29 40.08 -1.30 -12.68
CA LYS A 29 39.96 -1.15 -14.15
C LYS A 29 39.11 0.06 -14.57
N LEU A 30 38.10 0.44 -13.77
CA LEU A 30 37.29 1.64 -14.04
C LEU A 30 38.08 2.93 -13.78
N LEU A 31 39.08 2.90 -12.88
CA LEU A 31 39.94 4.06 -12.64
C LEU A 31 40.91 4.27 -13.81
N GLU A 32 41.45 3.19 -14.37
CA GLU A 32 42.41 3.24 -15.49
C GLU A 32 41.78 3.65 -16.82
N THR A 33 40.57 3.18 -17.09
CA THR A 33 39.92 3.36 -18.41
C THR A 33 39.22 4.71 -18.57
N ASN A 34 39.04 5.49 -17.48
CA ASN A 34 38.29 6.74 -17.54
C ASN A 34 39.18 7.94 -17.94
N ILE A 35 38.93 8.46 -19.15
CA ILE A 35 39.64 9.60 -19.75
C ILE A 35 39.40 10.90 -18.96
N SER A 36 38.23 11.06 -18.35
CA SER A 36 37.80 12.27 -17.63
C SER A 36 38.52 12.47 -16.30
N LYS A 37 39.23 11.45 -15.79
CA LYS A 37 39.85 11.41 -14.45
C LYS A 37 38.87 11.65 -13.28
N ILE A 38 37.59 11.82 -13.54
CA ILE A 38 36.52 11.95 -12.56
C ILE A 38 35.53 10.82 -12.80
N ILE A 39 35.30 9.99 -11.78
CA ILE A 39 34.34 8.90 -11.82
C ILE A 39 33.19 9.15 -10.85
N LEU A 40 32.01 8.66 -11.21
CA LEU A 40 30.91 8.50 -10.27
C LEU A 40 31.21 7.32 -9.35
N ILE A 41 31.16 7.54 -8.04
CA ILE A 41 31.31 6.49 -7.02
C ILE A 41 29.93 5.95 -6.67
N THR A 42 29.03 6.82 -6.21
CA THR A 42 27.66 6.46 -5.83
C THR A 42 26.80 7.71 -5.62
N LYS A 43 25.55 7.53 -5.19
CA LYS A 43 24.65 8.59 -4.75
C LYS A 43 24.01 8.17 -3.43
N ILE A 44 24.08 9.02 -2.41
CA ILE A 44 23.33 8.82 -1.17
C ILE A 44 21.84 9.10 -1.45
N ILE A 45 21.00 8.13 -1.09
CA ILE A 45 19.55 8.22 -1.19
C ILE A 45 19.02 8.45 0.22
N ALA A 46 18.37 9.59 0.41
CA ALA A 46 17.73 9.97 1.66
C ALA A 46 16.44 10.76 1.38
N ASN A 47 15.50 10.72 2.31
CA ASN A 47 14.21 11.38 2.22
C ASN A 47 13.87 12.04 3.55
N ASP A 48 13.15 13.17 3.50
CA ASP A 48 12.54 13.80 4.66
C ASP A 48 11.05 14.01 4.34
N TYR A 49 10.19 13.81 5.34
CA TYR A 49 8.73 13.83 5.18
C TYR A 49 8.11 15.20 5.51
N ASP A 50 8.94 16.19 5.84
CA ASP A 50 8.51 17.58 5.97
C ASP A 50 8.36 18.27 4.60
N SER A 51 7.68 19.40 4.58
CA SER A 51 7.37 20.12 3.34
C SER A 51 8.42 21.19 3.02
N GLU A 52 8.58 21.48 1.73
CA GLU A 52 9.43 22.59 1.24
C GLU A 52 10.86 22.55 1.82
N LYS A 53 11.30 23.62 2.48
CA LYS A 53 12.66 23.73 3.04
C LYS A 53 12.90 22.73 4.18
N ASN A 54 11.89 22.43 4.98
CA ASN A 54 12.01 21.47 6.08
C ASN A 54 12.23 20.05 5.54
N GLY A 55 11.81 19.76 4.30
CA GLY A 55 12.10 18.49 3.62
C GLY A 55 13.31 18.50 2.67
N ASN A 56 13.88 19.68 2.39
CA ASN A 56 14.93 19.82 1.37
C ASN A 56 16.30 19.46 1.93
N LEU A 57 16.91 18.41 1.39
CA LEU A 57 18.14 17.85 1.91
C LEU A 57 19.42 18.50 1.37
N THR A 58 20.42 18.55 2.24
CA THR A 58 21.81 18.88 1.93
C THR A 58 22.76 17.80 2.41
N TYR A 59 23.85 17.58 1.66
CA TYR A 59 24.78 16.48 1.87
C TYR A 59 26.21 16.99 2.02
N LYS A 60 26.93 16.55 3.07
CA LYS A 60 28.31 16.96 3.34
C LYS A 60 29.15 15.79 3.84
N ILE A 61 30.36 15.63 3.31
CA ILE A 61 31.36 14.73 3.90
C ILE A 61 31.97 15.48 5.09
N ILE A 62 31.80 14.95 6.29
CA ILE A 62 32.25 15.59 7.54
C ILE A 62 33.49 14.93 8.14
N ASP A 63 33.84 13.71 7.71
CA ASP A 63 35.07 13.03 8.12
C ASP A 63 35.48 11.94 7.09
N GLY A 64 36.73 11.47 7.17
CA GLY A 64 37.25 10.36 6.37
C GLY A 64 37.76 10.73 4.97
N ASN A 65 37.82 12.03 4.65
CA ASN A 65 38.22 12.54 3.34
C ASN A 65 39.37 13.59 3.44
N GLN A 66 40.35 13.35 4.31
CA GLN A 66 41.42 14.31 4.60
C GLN A 66 42.26 14.67 3.35
N ASN A 67 42.37 13.73 2.41
CA ASN A 67 43.11 13.90 1.16
C ASN A 67 42.25 14.47 0.01
N ASN A 68 40.98 14.80 0.26
CA ASN A 68 40.04 15.33 -0.73
C ASN A 68 39.88 14.47 -1.99
N TYR A 69 39.94 13.15 -1.83
CA TYR A 69 39.75 12.22 -2.95
C TYR A 69 38.32 12.20 -3.45
N PHE A 70 37.36 12.42 -2.55
CA PHE A 70 35.94 12.35 -2.82
C PHE A 70 35.31 13.74 -2.77
N GLN A 71 34.31 13.96 -3.62
CA GLN A 71 33.47 15.14 -3.61
C GLN A 71 32.02 14.70 -3.55
N ILE A 72 31.21 15.39 -2.73
CA ILE A 72 29.77 15.16 -2.68
C ILE A 72 29.04 16.41 -3.19
N ASN A 73 28.06 16.20 -4.07
CA ASN A 73 27.18 17.25 -4.50
C ASN A 73 26.20 17.60 -3.37
N LEU A 74 26.18 18.89 -3.01
CA LEU A 74 25.43 19.41 -1.87
C LEU A 74 23.93 19.10 -1.92
N TYR A 75 23.30 19.04 -3.10
CA TYR A 75 21.84 19.00 -3.21
C TYR A 75 21.29 17.64 -3.66
N ASN A 76 22.12 16.78 -4.25
CA ASN A 76 21.66 15.50 -4.76
C ASN A 76 22.42 14.29 -4.19
N GLY A 77 23.39 14.51 -3.30
CA GLY A 77 24.11 13.42 -2.62
C GLY A 77 25.01 12.57 -3.54
N THR A 78 25.26 13.01 -4.79
CA THR A 78 26.14 12.31 -5.72
C THR A 78 27.58 12.45 -5.27
N ILE A 79 28.27 11.31 -5.15
CA ILE A 79 29.68 11.24 -4.76
C ILE A 79 30.52 10.91 -5.98
N THR A 80 31.49 11.76 -6.26
CA THR A 80 32.49 11.56 -7.31
C THR A 80 33.88 11.48 -6.71
N ALA A 81 34.84 10.95 -7.48
CA ALA A 81 36.25 10.93 -7.08
C ALA A 81 37.17 11.29 -8.24
N ASN A 82 38.29 11.95 -7.94
CA ASN A 82 39.36 12.17 -8.89
C ASN A 82 40.29 10.95 -8.90
N THR A 83 40.38 10.25 -10.02
CA THR A 83 41.12 8.99 -10.16
C THR A 83 42.63 9.16 -10.24
N THR A 84 43.14 10.37 -10.47
CA THR A 84 44.58 10.62 -10.71
C THR A 84 45.47 10.11 -9.59
N ASN A 85 45.02 10.22 -8.33
CA ASN A 85 45.76 9.86 -7.13
C ASN A 85 44.89 9.08 -6.13
N LEU A 86 43.81 8.44 -6.58
CA LEU A 86 42.92 7.69 -5.70
C LEU A 86 43.54 6.31 -5.40
N PRO A 87 43.99 6.03 -4.17
CA PRO A 87 44.64 4.77 -3.87
C PRO A 87 43.63 3.63 -3.79
N GLU A 88 44.06 2.43 -4.21
CA GLU A 88 43.32 1.20 -3.95
C GLU A 88 43.21 0.93 -2.45
N GLY A 89 42.22 0.15 -2.04
CA GLY A 89 41.99 -0.21 -0.64
C GLY A 89 40.61 0.18 -0.13
N TYR A 90 40.52 0.33 1.20
CA TYR A 90 39.29 0.70 1.89
C TYR A 90 39.32 2.16 2.28
N HIS A 91 38.26 2.88 1.91
CA HIS A 91 38.00 4.25 2.32
C HIS A 91 36.70 4.30 3.12
N ARG A 92 36.65 5.13 4.16
CA ARG A 92 35.48 5.25 5.01
C ARG A 92 35.13 6.71 5.17
N LEU A 93 33.99 7.12 4.62
CA LEU A 93 33.49 8.48 4.70
C LEU A 93 32.39 8.59 5.75
N THR A 94 32.43 9.63 6.57
CA THR A 94 31.29 10.01 7.41
C THR A 94 30.56 11.13 6.71
N ILE A 95 29.30 10.91 6.38
CA ILE A 95 28.46 11.84 5.62
C ILE A 95 27.33 12.30 6.52
N ASN A 96 27.14 13.61 6.58
CA ASN A 96 26.00 14.24 7.25
C ASN A 96 24.97 14.66 6.19
N VAL A 97 23.71 14.32 6.44
CA VAL A 97 22.56 14.67 5.60
C VAL A 97 21.61 15.50 6.46
N CYS A 98 21.39 16.75 6.12
CA CYS A 98 20.53 17.66 6.89
C CYS A 98 19.42 18.25 6.03
N ASP A 99 18.26 18.51 6.61
CA ASP A 99 17.27 19.39 5.99
C ASP A 99 17.73 20.86 5.97
N GLN A 100 16.85 21.78 5.53
CA GLN A 100 17.06 23.23 5.53
C GLN A 100 16.07 23.96 6.44
N GLY A 101 15.71 23.35 7.58
CA GLY A 101 14.82 23.96 8.56
C GLY A 101 15.32 25.32 9.05
N GLU A 102 14.42 26.31 9.11
CA GLU A 102 14.79 27.72 9.34
C GLU A 102 15.35 28.00 10.75
N TYR A 103 14.92 27.25 11.76
CA TYR A 103 15.34 27.43 13.15
C TYR A 103 16.33 26.37 13.64
N ILE A 104 16.02 25.10 13.36
CA ILE A 104 16.83 23.95 13.75
C ILE A 104 16.82 23.03 12.53
N GLU A 105 18.01 22.80 11.97
CA GLU A 105 18.22 21.76 10.97
C GLU A 105 18.21 20.41 11.68
N LYS A 106 17.52 19.41 11.12
CA LYS A 106 17.65 18.03 11.55
C LYS A 106 18.52 17.26 10.58
N CYS A 107 19.31 16.37 11.15
CA CYS A 107 20.37 15.70 10.42
C CYS A 107 20.44 14.22 10.78
N SER A 108 20.88 13.43 9.79
CA SER A 108 21.24 12.03 9.93
C SER A 108 22.64 11.79 9.40
N ILE A 109 23.33 10.82 9.99
CA ILE A 109 24.71 10.47 9.64
C ILE A 109 24.75 9.08 9.04
N ILE A 110 25.49 8.93 7.94
CA ILE A 110 25.83 7.63 7.37
C ILE A 110 27.34 7.47 7.24
N ILE A 111 27.81 6.25 7.52
CA ILE A 111 29.18 5.83 7.23
C ILE A 111 29.16 5.07 5.91
N LEU A 112 29.80 5.63 4.89
CA LEU A 112 29.95 5.01 3.57
C LEU A 112 31.31 4.32 3.49
N ASN A 113 31.30 3.00 3.30
CA ASN A 113 32.49 2.20 3.07
C ASN A 113 32.73 2.00 1.57
N ILE A 114 33.87 2.45 1.06
CA ILE A 114 34.22 2.38 -0.36
C ILE A 114 35.41 1.42 -0.48
N LYS A 115 35.23 0.31 -1.21
CA LYS A 115 36.31 -0.61 -1.54
C LYS A 115 36.73 -0.42 -2.99
N ILE A 116 38.00 -0.09 -3.19
CA ILE A 116 38.63 0.02 -4.51
C ILE A 116 39.64 -1.13 -4.67
N GLY A 117 39.57 -1.85 -5.78
CA GLY A 117 40.50 -2.92 -6.10
C GLY A 117 40.07 -3.76 -7.31
N GLU A 118 40.69 -4.92 -7.49
CA GLU A 118 40.29 -5.86 -8.55
C GLU A 118 38.94 -6.51 -8.26
N TYR A 119 37.98 -6.34 -9.17
CA TYR A 119 36.71 -7.06 -9.06
C TYR A 119 36.99 -8.52 -9.32
N ILE A 120 37.23 -9.28 -8.26
CA ILE A 120 37.20 -10.72 -8.33
C ILE A 120 35.73 -11.07 -8.43
N GLU A 121 35.22 -11.16 -9.67
CA GLU A 121 34.07 -12.00 -9.96
C GLU A 121 34.32 -13.33 -9.24
N LYS A 122 33.28 -13.98 -8.72
CA LYS A 122 33.34 -15.26 -7.98
C LYS A 122 33.98 -16.44 -8.76
N LEU A 123 35.01 -16.23 -9.58
CA LEU A 123 35.90 -17.17 -10.26
C LEU A 123 36.82 -17.92 -9.28
N TYR A 124 36.35 -18.16 -8.05
CA TYR A 124 36.94 -19.10 -7.10
C TYR A 124 35.84 -19.92 -6.40
N TYR A 125 34.75 -20.20 -7.12
CA TYR A 125 33.76 -21.24 -6.78
C TYR A 125 33.83 -22.43 -7.73
N SER A 126 34.95 -22.65 -8.44
CA SER A 126 35.17 -23.89 -9.20
C SER A 126 35.60 -25.01 -8.24
N GLU A 127 34.61 -25.69 -7.68
CA GLU A 127 34.46 -27.15 -7.59
C GLU A 127 35.56 -28.12 -7.09
N GLU A 128 36.69 -27.69 -6.54
CA GLU A 128 37.62 -28.65 -5.92
C GLU A 128 37.81 -28.40 -4.42
N ILE A 129 37.37 -29.38 -3.62
CA ILE A 129 37.60 -29.56 -2.17
C ILE A 129 36.49 -29.01 -1.23
N PHE A 130 35.27 -29.56 -1.31
CA PHE A 130 34.45 -29.89 -0.12
C PHE A 130 33.52 -31.08 -0.45
N PRO A 131 33.71 -32.27 0.16
CA PRO A 131 32.75 -33.35 0.02
C PRO A 131 31.48 -32.99 0.82
N ASN A 132 30.35 -32.95 0.11
CA ASN A 132 28.97 -32.76 0.60
C ASN A 132 28.61 -31.37 1.14
N LYS A 133 28.33 -30.44 0.21
CA LYS A 133 27.46 -29.28 0.47
C LYS A 133 26.04 -29.60 0.03
N GLN A 134 25.28 -30.24 0.91
CA GLN A 134 23.81 -30.29 0.82
C GLN A 134 23.24 -29.17 1.69
N LEU A 135 23.41 -27.91 1.29
CA LEU A 135 22.81 -26.75 1.98
C LEU A 135 22.76 -25.55 1.01
N ILE A 136 22.05 -25.69 -0.13
CA ILE A 136 21.39 -24.58 -0.85
C ILE A 136 20.18 -25.17 -1.60
N GLU A 137 19.07 -25.38 -0.88
CA GLU A 137 17.71 -25.43 -1.48
C GLU A 137 16.75 -24.43 -0.79
N ASP A 138 17.23 -23.61 0.15
CA ASP A 138 16.33 -22.87 1.06
C ASP A 138 15.76 -21.55 0.51
N GLU A 139 16.34 -20.94 -0.54
CA GLU A 139 15.80 -19.69 -1.11
C GLU A 139 14.55 -19.90 -1.98
N ASN A 140 14.36 -21.10 -2.56
CA ASN A 140 13.15 -21.43 -3.32
C ASN A 140 12.07 -22.11 -2.46
N ILE A 141 12.38 -22.56 -1.25
CA ILE A 141 11.40 -23.20 -0.36
C ILE A 141 10.50 -22.14 0.27
N LEU A 142 11.05 -20.99 0.72
CA LEU A 142 10.26 -19.96 1.39
C LEU A 142 9.27 -19.25 0.45
N THR A 143 9.64 -19.03 -0.82
CA THR A 143 8.75 -18.41 -1.81
C THR A 143 7.60 -19.33 -2.21
N ASN A 144 7.85 -20.63 -2.31
CA ASN A 144 6.83 -21.63 -2.66
C ASN A 144 5.84 -21.88 -1.51
N GLU A 145 6.31 -22.04 -0.28
CA GLU A 145 5.44 -22.23 0.90
C GLU A 145 4.52 -21.01 1.12
N ILE A 146 5.06 -19.78 0.98
CA ILE A 146 4.25 -18.56 1.08
C ILE A 146 3.23 -18.47 -0.05
N PHE A 147 3.59 -18.85 -1.27
CA PHE A 147 2.69 -18.83 -2.43
C PHE A 147 1.50 -19.78 -2.25
N PHE A 148 1.73 -21.01 -1.77
CA PHE A 148 0.65 -21.96 -1.47
C PHE A 148 -0.28 -21.45 -0.36
N LEU A 149 0.27 -20.83 0.67
CA LEU A 149 -0.51 -20.27 1.77
C LEU A 149 -1.44 -19.12 1.30
N ILE A 150 -0.98 -18.27 0.38
CA ILE A 150 -1.80 -17.21 -0.24
C ILE A 150 -2.96 -17.80 -1.06
N ILE A 151 -2.70 -18.85 -1.84
CA ILE A 151 -3.74 -19.52 -2.64
C ILE A 151 -4.82 -20.10 -1.72
N ILE A 152 -4.42 -20.79 -0.64
CA ILE A 152 -5.35 -21.40 0.32
C ILE A 152 -6.23 -20.32 0.97
N ILE A 153 -5.63 -19.22 1.44
CA ILE A 153 -6.38 -18.12 2.06
C ILE A 153 -7.37 -17.50 1.07
N SER A 154 -6.95 -17.29 -0.19
CA SER A 154 -7.80 -16.75 -1.25
C SER A 154 -8.98 -17.67 -1.57
N SER A 155 -8.75 -18.99 -1.66
CA SER A 155 -9.81 -19.97 -1.88
C SER A 155 -10.81 -20.04 -0.71
N ILE A 156 -10.34 -19.95 0.53
CA ILE A 156 -11.21 -19.92 1.71
C ILE A 156 -12.04 -18.63 1.72
N PHE A 157 -11.42 -17.48 1.46
CA PHE A 157 -12.11 -16.19 1.45
C PHE A 157 -13.21 -16.13 0.38
N THR A 158 -12.91 -16.60 -0.83
CA THR A 158 -13.89 -16.67 -1.93
C THR A 158 -15.04 -17.62 -1.64
N LEU A 159 -14.75 -18.78 -1.03
CA LEU A 159 -15.79 -19.73 -0.61
C LEU A 159 -16.71 -19.10 0.45
N VAL A 160 -16.14 -18.49 1.50
CA VAL A 160 -16.91 -17.83 2.56
C VAL A 160 -17.77 -16.71 1.98
N PHE A 161 -17.22 -15.88 1.09
CA PHE A 161 -17.98 -14.81 0.44
C PHE A 161 -19.14 -15.34 -0.41
N SER A 162 -18.93 -16.44 -1.15
CA SER A 162 -20.00 -17.05 -1.94
C SER A 162 -21.12 -17.64 -1.07
N ILE A 163 -20.77 -18.24 0.07
CA ILE A 163 -21.73 -18.80 1.03
C ILE A 163 -22.52 -17.68 1.70
N THR A 164 -21.85 -16.60 2.15
CA THR A 164 -22.54 -15.47 2.78
C THR A 164 -23.48 -14.77 1.82
N MET A 165 -23.05 -14.53 0.58
CA MET A 165 -23.91 -13.97 -0.46
C MET A 165 -25.06 -14.92 -0.82
N GLY A 166 -24.82 -16.23 -0.86
CA GLY A 166 -25.85 -17.25 -1.07
C GLY A 166 -26.90 -17.27 0.04
N ILE A 167 -26.49 -17.21 1.31
CA ILE A 167 -27.38 -17.13 2.47
C ILE A 167 -28.18 -15.83 2.44
N LEU A 168 -27.52 -14.69 2.19
CA LEU A 168 -28.19 -13.40 2.04
C LEU A 168 -29.24 -13.46 0.93
N CYS A 169 -28.87 -13.94 -0.26
CA CYS A 169 -29.80 -14.15 -1.37
C CYS A 169 -30.96 -15.06 -0.97
N ALA A 170 -30.74 -16.17 -0.27
CA ALA A 170 -31.79 -17.07 0.16
C ALA A 170 -32.74 -16.42 1.19
N VAL A 171 -32.20 -15.64 2.13
CA VAL A 171 -32.97 -14.86 3.11
C VAL A 171 -33.81 -13.80 2.39
N PHE A 172 -33.20 -13.01 1.51
CA PHE A 172 -33.90 -12.02 0.70
C PHE A 172 -34.96 -12.67 -0.20
N CYS A 173 -34.69 -13.83 -0.80
CA CYS A 173 -35.65 -14.59 -1.58
C CYS A 173 -36.81 -15.10 -0.72
N LYS A 174 -36.54 -15.62 0.49
CA LYS A 174 -37.59 -16.04 1.44
C LYS A 174 -38.41 -14.84 1.90
N GLN A 175 -37.79 -13.71 2.21
CA GLN A 175 -38.47 -12.47 2.60
C GLN A 175 -39.36 -11.94 1.46
N LYS A 176 -38.86 -11.97 0.21
CA LYS A 176 -39.63 -11.58 -0.98
C LYS A 176 -40.79 -12.55 -1.26
N ARG A 177 -40.58 -13.86 -1.10
CA ARG A 177 -41.66 -14.88 -1.22
C ARG A 177 -42.70 -14.77 -0.11
N TYR A 178 -42.27 -14.52 1.13
CA TYR A 178 -43.15 -14.25 2.27
C TYR A 178 -44.02 -13.02 1.98
N HIS A 179 -43.41 -11.92 1.51
CA HIS A 179 -44.12 -10.70 1.17
C HIS A 179 -45.07 -10.87 -0.04
N HIS A 180 -44.69 -11.69 -1.03
CA HIS A 180 -45.55 -12.03 -2.18
C HIS A 180 -46.73 -12.93 -1.78
N SER A 181 -46.50 -13.94 -0.93
CA SER A 181 -47.54 -14.83 -0.40
C SER A 181 -48.54 -14.08 0.47
N HIS A 182 -48.06 -13.17 1.33
CA HIS A 182 -48.95 -12.33 2.15
C HIS A 182 -49.79 -11.38 1.27
N ARG A 183 -49.20 -10.77 0.24
CA ARG A 183 -49.93 -9.94 -0.74
C ARG A 183 -50.95 -10.75 -1.56
N SER A 184 -50.63 -11.98 -1.93
CA SER A 184 -51.54 -12.88 -2.64
C SER A 184 -52.71 -13.31 -1.75
N SER A 185 -52.45 -13.68 -0.50
CA SER A 185 -53.47 -14.05 0.48
C SER A 185 -54.46 -12.91 0.75
N LEU A 186 -53.95 -11.68 0.93
CA LEU A 186 -54.77 -10.48 1.08
C LEU A 186 -55.63 -10.21 -0.15
N LYS A 187 -55.10 -10.46 -1.35
CA LYS A 187 -55.85 -10.32 -2.60
C LYS A 187 -57.00 -11.33 -2.70
N THR A 188 -56.75 -12.60 -2.38
CA THR A 188 -57.79 -13.64 -2.35
C THR A 188 -58.86 -13.37 -1.29
N GLN A 189 -58.47 -12.81 -0.13
CA GLN A 189 -59.42 -12.42 0.92
C GLN A 189 -60.30 -11.25 0.50
N CYS A 190 -59.76 -10.25 -0.22
CA CYS A 190 -60.56 -9.16 -0.79
C CYS A 190 -61.52 -9.65 -1.88
N GLU A 191 -61.09 -10.60 -2.73
CA GLU A 191 -61.93 -11.20 -3.77
C GLU A 191 -63.09 -12.02 -3.16
N LEU A 192 -62.86 -12.74 -2.06
CA LEU A 192 -63.89 -13.48 -1.31
C LEU A 192 -64.89 -12.55 -0.57
N LEU A 193 -64.42 -11.41 -0.07
CA LEU A 193 -65.28 -10.39 0.55
C LEU A 193 -66.20 -9.73 -0.49
N GLN A 194 -65.70 -9.50 -1.71
CA GLN A 194 -66.51 -8.96 -2.80
C GLN A 194 -67.58 -9.94 -3.30
N SER A 195 -67.32 -11.26 -3.28
CA SER A 195 -68.34 -12.26 -3.65
C SER A 195 -69.41 -12.44 -2.58
N THR A 196 -69.06 -12.33 -1.29
CA THR A 196 -70.02 -12.46 -0.19
C THR A 196 -70.95 -11.25 -0.05
N ASP A 197 -70.50 -10.04 -0.40
CA ASP A 197 -71.37 -8.86 -0.44
C ASP A 197 -72.35 -8.88 -1.64
N ALA A 198 -71.98 -9.52 -2.76
CA ALA A 198 -72.86 -9.68 -3.91
C ALA A 198 -74.04 -10.64 -3.61
N ASP A 199 -73.79 -11.73 -2.89
CA ASP A 199 -74.85 -12.68 -2.49
C ASP A 199 -75.77 -12.11 -1.40
N LYS A 200 -75.25 -11.22 -0.53
CA LYS A 200 -76.04 -10.60 0.55
C LYS A 200 -77.00 -9.49 0.06
N LEU A 201 -76.73 -8.90 -1.12
CA LEU A 201 -77.62 -7.92 -1.74
C LEU A 201 -78.82 -8.53 -2.48
N LEU A 202 -78.80 -9.84 -2.78
CA LEU A 202 -79.96 -10.54 -3.35
C LEU A 202 -80.96 -11.07 -2.30
N SER A 203 -80.61 -11.11 -1.01
CA SER A 203 -81.48 -11.67 0.04
C SER A 203 -82.26 -10.65 0.88
N THR A 204 -82.11 -9.34 0.65
CA THR A 204 -82.80 -8.29 1.45
C THR A 204 -83.86 -7.47 0.71
N THR A 205 -84.17 -7.79 -0.54
CA THR A 205 -85.35 -7.25 -1.25
C THR A 205 -86.39 -8.33 -1.45
N ASN A 206 -87.02 -8.78 -0.35
CA ASN A 206 -88.37 -9.34 -0.39
C ASN A 206 -88.96 -9.31 1.01
N THR A 207 -90.26 -8.99 1.07
CA THR A 207 -91.14 -8.90 2.25
C THR A 207 -91.20 -7.54 2.95
N ASN A 208 -92.11 -6.67 2.50
CA ASN A 208 -93.39 -6.51 3.19
C ASN A 208 -94.34 -5.56 2.46
N THR A 209 -95.38 -6.17 1.90
CA THR A 209 -96.59 -5.60 1.32
C THR A 209 -97.64 -5.28 2.39
N PHE A 210 -98.22 -4.08 2.28
CA PHE A 210 -99.65 -3.75 2.33
C PHE A 210 -100.53 -4.13 3.55
N SER A 211 -101.09 -3.11 4.22
CA SER A 211 -102.55 -3.07 4.49
C SER A 211 -103.04 -1.66 4.84
N SER A 212 -104.04 -1.23 4.08
CA SER A 212 -104.90 -0.05 4.15
C SER A 212 -105.84 0.02 5.35
N THR A 213 -106.27 1.22 5.78
CA THR A 213 -107.66 1.77 5.61
C THR A 213 -107.96 2.99 6.51
N SER A 214 -108.51 4.05 5.90
CA SER A 214 -109.63 4.95 6.33
C SER A 214 -109.55 5.71 7.69
N LYS A 215 -110.07 6.93 7.93
CA LYS A 215 -110.99 7.86 7.24
C LYS A 215 -111.10 9.18 8.07
N VAL A 216 -111.44 10.29 7.40
CA VAL A 216 -112.21 11.50 7.82
C VAL A 216 -111.67 12.45 8.92
N SER A 217 -111.33 13.68 8.54
CA SER A 217 -112.15 14.91 8.70
C SER A 217 -111.68 15.97 7.73
#